data_AF-A0A7Y8FJC5-F1
#
_entry.id   AF-A0A7Y8FJC5-F1
#
_cell.length_a   1.000
_cell.length_b   1.000
_cell.length_c   1.000
_cell.angle_alpha   90.00
_cell.angle_beta   90.00
_cell.angle_gamma   90.00
#
_symmetry.space_group_name_H-M   'P 1'
#
loop_
_entity.id
_entity.type
_entity.pdbx_description
1 polymer ?
#
loop_
_entity_poly.entity_id
_entity_poly.type
_entity_poly.pdbx_seq_one_letter_code
_entity_poly.pdbx_strand_id
1 'polypeptide(L)' 'MNNRLDELKHFVRLHARGQQTATGMSRLSIMMGETRTGRLPGLYDPMICLVLQGAKRVMIGDQVLEYGAG' A
#
# COMPACT_ATOMS: atom_id res chain seq x y z
N MET A 1 21.05 4.18 5.96
CA MET A 1 19.73 4.83 5.86
C MET A 1 18.58 3.87 5.52
N ASN A 2 18.82 2.68 4.94
CA ASN A 2 17.76 1.69 4.63
C ASN A 2 17.17 0.90 5.81
N ASN A 3 17.76 0.99 7.02
CA ASN A 3 17.38 0.10 8.11
C ASN A 3 15.91 0.21 8.54
N ARG A 4 15.34 1.43 8.62
CA ARG A 4 13.95 1.61 9.11
C ARG A 4 12.89 1.12 8.13
N LEU A 5 13.11 1.28 6.82
CA LEU A 5 12.15 0.80 5.81
C LEU A 5 12.18 -0.72 5.72
N ASP A 6 13.36 -1.33 5.84
CA ASP A 6 13.50 -2.78 5.88
C ASP A 6 12.88 -3.39 7.15
N GLU A 7 13.11 -2.76 8.31
CA GLU A 7 12.44 -3.11 9.57
C GLU A 7 10.91 -3.00 9.46
N LEU A 8 10.41 -1.89 8.91
CA LEU A 8 8.97 -1.69 8.72
C LEU A 8 8.37 -2.73 7.77
N LYS A 9 9.08 -3.06 6.68
CA LYS A 9 8.67 -4.09 5.73
C LYS A 9 8.63 -5.47 6.37
N HIS A 10 9.59 -5.81 7.23
CA HIS A 10 9.58 -7.03 8.01
C HIS A 10 8.39 -7.06 8.97
N PHE A 11 8.18 -5.99 9.74
CA PHE A 11 7.09 -5.89 10.71
C PHE A 11 5.70 -5.98 10.05
N VAL A 12 5.49 -5.27 8.94
CA VAL A 12 4.22 -5.30 8.20
C VAL A 12 3.92 -6.69 7.66
N ARG A 13 4.92 -7.43 7.17
CA ARG A 13 4.73 -8.81 6.70
C ARG A 13 4.25 -9.76 7.80
N LEU A 14 4.77 -9.61 9.03
CA LEU A 14 4.36 -10.45 10.16
C LEU A 14 2.88 -10.24 10.54
N HIS A 15 2.36 -9.03 10.33
CA HIS A 15 1.01 -8.63 10.74
C HIS A 15 -0.01 -8.66 9.58
N ALA A 16 0.44 -8.81 8.35
CA ALA A 16 -0.46 -8.93 7.20
C ALA A 16 -1.27 -10.24 7.27
N ARG A 17 -2.56 -10.12 6.99
CA ARG A 17 -3.56 -11.18 6.91
C ARG A 17 -4.38 -10.97 5.65
N GLY A 18 -4.13 -11.79 4.62
CA GLY A 18 -4.80 -11.66 3.31
C GLY A 18 -4.39 -10.39 2.55
N GLN A 19 -5.26 -9.93 1.65
CA GLN A 19 -5.00 -8.79 0.75
C GLN A 19 -5.08 -7.44 1.45
N GLN A 20 -5.96 -7.31 2.45
CA GLN A 20 -6.14 -6.10 3.24
C GLN A 20 -6.30 -6.48 4.71
N THR A 21 -5.59 -5.78 5.58
CA THR A 21 -5.63 -6.01 7.02
C THR A 21 -5.89 -4.70 7.74
N ALA A 22 -7.01 -4.64 8.47
CA ALA A 22 -7.25 -3.56 9.42
C ALA A 22 -6.29 -3.72 10.61
N THR A 23 -5.70 -2.61 11.06
CA THR A 23 -4.82 -2.62 12.24
C THR A 23 -5.56 -2.11 13.47
N GLY A 24 -4.96 -2.26 14.65
CA GLY A 24 -5.47 -1.62 15.87
C GLY A 24 -5.29 -0.10 15.88
N MET A 25 -4.54 0.47 14.93
CA MET A 25 -4.37 1.91 14.77
C MET A 25 -5.46 2.47 13.85
N SER A 26 -6.18 3.46 14.35
CA SER A 26 -7.21 4.13 13.56
C SER A 26 -6.63 4.73 12.28
N ARG A 27 -7.33 4.52 11.16
CA ARG A 27 -6.97 5.02 9.81
C ARG A 27 -5.68 4.42 9.22
N LEU A 28 -5.15 3.34 9.82
CA LEU A 28 -4.02 2.61 9.28
C LEU A 28 -4.45 1.19 8.89
N SER A 29 -4.23 0.84 7.64
CA SER A 29 -4.44 -0.50 7.10
C SER A 29 -3.21 -0.97 6.35
N ILE A 30 -2.98 -2.28 6.37
CA ILE A 30 -1.95 -2.94 5.57
C ILE A 30 -2.61 -3.47 4.30
N MET A 31 -1.98 -3.22 3.15
CA MET A 31 -2.37 -3.79 1.86
C MET A 31 -1.24 -4.67 1.35
N MET A 32 -1.55 -5.92 0.98
CA MET A 32 -0.60 -6.88 0.41
C MET A 32 -1.15 -7.45 -0.89
N GLY A 33 -0.36 -7.35 -1.96
CA GLY A 33 -0.67 -7.95 -3.25
C GLY A 33 0.51 -8.79 -3.72
N GLU A 34 0.23 -9.99 -4.22
CA GLU A 34 1.23 -10.88 -4.82
C GLU A 34 1.32 -10.68 -6.34
N THR A 35 0.27 -10.12 -6.94
CA THR A 35 0.17 -9.88 -8.37
C THR A 35 -0.31 -8.46 -8.64
N ARG A 36 -0.15 -8.02 -9.90
CA ARG A 36 -0.66 -6.71 -10.32
C ARG A 36 -2.19 -6.69 -10.19
N THR A 37 -2.70 -5.72 -9.47
CA THR A 37 -4.15 -5.51 -9.37
C THR A 37 -4.75 -5.08 -10.71
N GLY A 38 -5.99 -5.51 -10.94
CA GLY A 38 -6.82 -4.94 -12.00
C GLY A 38 -7.23 -3.49 -11.68
N ARG A 39 -8.05 -2.89 -12.56
CA ARG A 39 -8.68 -1.60 -12.27
C ARG A 39 -9.77 -1.79 -11.24
N LEU A 40 -9.57 -1.24 -10.04
CA LEU A 40 -10.56 -1.26 -8.97
C LEU A 40 -11.25 0.12 -8.92
N PRO A 41 -12.54 0.23 -9.29
CA PRO A 41 -13.27 1.49 -9.20
C PRO A 41 -13.54 1.82 -7.71
N GLY A 42 -13.53 3.10 -7.37
CA GLY A 42 -13.84 3.55 -6.02
C GLY A 42 -13.92 5.06 -5.90
N LEU A 43 -14.64 5.53 -4.89
CA LEU A 43 -14.57 6.92 -4.47
C LEU A 43 -13.26 7.13 -3.72
N TYR A 44 -12.53 8.18 -4.07
CA TYR A 44 -11.27 8.48 -3.41
C TYR A 44 -11.50 8.95 -1.97
N ASP A 45 -10.97 8.20 -1.01
CA ASP A 45 -10.82 8.64 0.38
C ASP A 45 -9.38 9.16 0.58
N PRO A 46 -9.19 10.42 1.02
CA PRO A 46 -7.87 10.97 1.24
C PRO A 46 -7.00 10.13 2.18
N MET A 47 -5.87 9.66 1.65
CA MET A 47 -4.94 8.78 2.37
C MET A 47 -3.50 8.98 1.91
N ILE A 48 -2.56 8.73 2.82
CA ILE A 48 -1.13 8.61 2.49
C ILE A 48 -0.82 7.14 2.22
N CYS A 49 -0.10 6.87 1.14
CA CYS A 49 0.33 5.51 0.79
C CYS A 49 1.85 5.42 0.83
N LEU A 50 2.38 4.68 1.79
CA LEU A 50 3.79 4.30 1.80
C LEU A 50 3.93 2.93 1.12
N VAL A 51 4.64 2.89 0.00
CA VAL A 51 4.89 1.65 -0.74
C VAL A 51 6.16 1.00 -0.19
N LEU A 52 6.02 -0.14 0.49
CA LEU A 52 7.17 -0.87 1.06
C LEU A 52 7.81 -1.84 0.04
N GLN A 53 7.11 -2.18 -1.04
CA GLN A 53 7.60 -3.00 -2.14
C GLN A 53 6.80 -2.76 -3.42
N GLY A 54 7.50 -2.89 -4.56
CA GLY A 54 6.88 -2.83 -5.87
C GLY A 54 6.51 -1.41 -6.24
N ALA A 55 5.36 -1.25 -6.89
CA ALA A 55 4.83 0.03 -7.30
C ALA A 55 3.30 0.04 -7.15
N LYS A 56 2.76 1.24 -6.91
CA LYS A 56 1.32 1.49 -6.92
C LYS A 56 1.00 2.40 -8.08
N ARG A 57 -0.07 2.05 -8.80
CA ARG A 57 -0.63 2.86 -9.87
C ARG A 57 -2.08 3.20 -9.55
N VAL A 58 -2.43 4.47 -9.57
CA VAL A 58 -3.79 4.96 -9.33
C VAL A 58 -4.24 5.83 -10.49
N MET A 59 -5.52 5.74 -10.84
CA MET A 59 -6.14 6.62 -11.82
C MET A 59 -7.06 7.58 -11.10
N ILE A 60 -6.92 8.88 -11.37
CA ILE A 60 -7.75 9.94 -10.79
C ILE A 60 -8.31 10.75 -11.96
N GLY A 61 -9.59 10.58 -12.25
CA GLY A 61 -10.18 11.07 -13.50
C GLY A 61 -9.49 10.44 -14.70
N ASP A 62 -8.85 11.26 -15.52
CA ASP A 62 -8.07 10.89 -16.70
C ASP A 62 -6.56 10.77 -16.45
N GLN A 63 -6.10 11.11 -15.25
CA GLN A 63 -4.67 11.07 -14.89
C GLN A 63 -4.27 9.75 -14.28
N VAL A 64 -3.05 9.30 -14.60
CA VAL A 64 -2.43 8.10 -14.04
C VAL A 64 -1.21 8.52 -13.22
N LEU A 65 -1.21 8.16 -11.94
CA LEU A 65 -0.07 8.34 -11.04
C LEU A 65 0.55 6.98 -10.76
N GLU A 66 1.86 6.86 -10.96
CA GLU A 66 2.63 5.66 -10.64
C GLU A 66 3.81 6.02 -9.74
N TYR A 67 3.94 5.32 -8.63
CA TYR A 67 5.02 5.53 -7.67
C TYR A 67 5.53 4.19 -7.14
N GLY A 68 6.85 4.11 -7.00
CA GLY A 68 7.56 2.93 -6.52
C GLY A 68 7.72 2.92 -5.00
N ALA A 69 8.46 1.94 -4.50
CA ALA A 69 8.83 1.88 -3.10
C ALA A 69 9.77 3.04 -2.71
N GLY A 70 9.53 3.64 -1.54
CA GLY A 70 10.24 4.83 -1.05
C GLY A 70 9.32 5.78 -0.32
#